data_AF-A0A0Q7YTH4-F1
#
_entry.id   AF-A0A0Q7YTH4-F1
#
_cell.length_a   1.000
_cell.length_b   1.000
_cell.length_c   1.000
_cell.angle_alpha   90.00
_cell.angle_beta   90.00
_cell.angle_gamma   90.00
#
_symmetry.space_group_name_H-M   'P 1'
#
loop_
_entity.id
_entity.type
_entity.pdbx_description
1 polymer ?
#
loop_
_entity_poly.entity_id
_entity_poly.type
_entity_poly.pdbx_seq_one_letter_code
_entity_poly.pdbx_strand_id
1 'polypeptide(L)'
;MNEIAPAFSYLMASGLLGAGIAVDVAMATLAMGRWLIDRDNARYWVRAVTATHIVFPMIGYYGFAWAYHDLPAVRAVLGVLALLLVAWFLFGQFRSWINADDAAAADRTISFVAILAVSWDALWSGPAKSAQAIAWSTEAILFSFVIAGAVVGAVAVAATRFAAHLYPSLVDEAARKRQARRDFVALWIEFSVIAYFGVLAFARYVALWPITWPILLAIVAAASLLLFLPFRDRIISVRSLIYERPFDEDPGRRPVGQPGIPL
;
A
#
# COMPACT_ATOMS: atom_id res chain seq x y z
N MET A 1 5.54 2.15 -40.69
CA MET A 1 5.92 1.31 -39.53
C MET A 1 6.54 2.11 -38.36
N ASN A 2 6.47 3.46 -38.33
CA ASN A 2 7.18 4.27 -37.32
C ASN A 2 6.29 4.86 -36.19
N GLU A 3 4.97 4.65 -36.21
CA GLU A 3 4.07 5.15 -35.14
C GLU A 3 3.77 4.12 -34.04
N ILE A 4 4.16 2.86 -34.23
CA ILE A 4 3.94 1.79 -33.24
C ILE A 4 4.95 1.91 -32.08
N ALA A 5 6.20 2.31 -32.37
CA ALA A 5 7.27 2.41 -31.36
C ALA A 5 6.99 3.46 -30.26
N PRO A 6 6.44 4.66 -30.55
CA PRO A 6 6.04 5.62 -29.54
C PRO A 6 4.87 5.13 -28.66
N ALA A 7 3.83 4.57 -29.27
CA ALA A 7 2.66 4.09 -28.54
C ALA A 7 2.99 2.92 -27.61
N PHE A 8 3.77 1.94 -28.11
CA PHE A 8 4.24 0.83 -27.29
C PHE A 8 5.14 1.29 -26.13
N SER A 9 6.06 2.21 -26.39
CA SER A 9 6.94 2.76 -25.34
C SER A 9 6.15 3.50 -24.26
N TYR A 10 5.13 4.27 -24.65
CA TYR A 10 4.23 4.95 -23.72
C TYR A 10 3.40 3.96 -22.87
N LEU A 11 2.80 2.95 -23.50
CA LEU A 11 2.04 1.91 -22.79
C LEU A 11 2.93 1.11 -21.84
N MET A 12 4.13 0.74 -22.28
CA MET A 12 5.10 0.01 -21.47
C MET A 12 5.60 0.84 -20.29
N ALA A 13 5.93 2.11 -20.50
CA ALA A 13 6.34 3.03 -19.44
C ALA A 13 5.21 3.22 -18.40
N SER A 14 3.99 3.50 -18.87
CA SER A 14 2.81 3.65 -18.00
C SER A 14 2.49 2.36 -17.24
N GLY A 15 2.64 1.21 -17.90
CA GLY A 15 2.42 -0.11 -17.30
C GLY A 15 3.46 -0.48 -16.26
N LEU A 16 4.75 -0.25 -16.53
CA LEU A 16 5.86 -0.49 -15.57
C LEU A 16 5.73 0.41 -14.35
N LEU A 17 5.34 1.67 -14.56
CA LEU A 17 5.05 2.61 -13.48
C LEU A 17 3.86 2.14 -12.62
N GLY A 18 2.78 1.68 -13.26
CA GLY A 18 1.66 1.03 -12.58
C GLY A 18 2.08 -0.22 -11.80
N ALA A 19 2.96 -1.05 -12.37
CA ALA A 19 3.46 -2.25 -11.71
C ALA A 19 4.32 -1.92 -10.48
N GLY A 20 5.14 -0.86 -10.54
CA GLY A 20 5.94 -0.40 -9.41
C GLY A 20 5.10 -0.05 -8.19
N ILE A 21 4.06 0.77 -8.37
CA ILE A 21 3.13 1.14 -7.28
C ILE A 21 2.19 -0.02 -6.88
N ALA A 22 1.91 -0.95 -7.80
CA ALA A 22 1.05 -2.09 -7.52
C ALA A 22 1.67 -3.10 -6.54
N VAL A 23 2.99 -3.04 -6.29
CA VAL A 23 3.65 -3.88 -5.29
C VAL A 23 3.11 -3.62 -3.89
N ASP A 24 2.95 -2.34 -3.51
CA ASP A 24 2.41 -1.97 -2.20
C ASP A 24 0.96 -2.42 -2.05
N VAL A 25 0.18 -2.28 -3.12
CA VAL A 25 -1.19 -2.79 -3.19
C VAL A 25 -1.22 -4.31 -3.06
N ALA A 26 -0.33 -5.04 -3.72
CA ALA A 26 -0.25 -6.48 -3.60
C ALA A 26 0.06 -6.89 -2.15
N MET A 27 1.07 -6.30 -1.52
CA MET A 27 1.45 -6.58 -0.15
C MET A 27 0.31 -6.29 0.83
N ALA A 28 -0.31 -5.11 0.72
CA ALA A 28 -1.45 -4.74 1.55
C ALA A 28 -2.65 -5.69 1.35
N THR A 29 -2.94 -6.06 0.10
CA THR A 29 -4.00 -7.02 -0.23
C THR A 29 -3.74 -8.38 0.43
N LEU A 30 -2.50 -8.88 0.40
CA LEU A 30 -2.14 -10.14 1.06
C LEU A 30 -2.23 -10.04 2.59
N ALA A 31 -1.85 -8.90 3.16
CA ALA A 31 -1.91 -8.64 4.59
C ALA A 31 -3.35 -8.59 5.14
N MET A 32 -4.33 -8.16 4.32
CA MET A 32 -5.76 -8.20 4.66
C MET A 32 -6.49 -9.43 4.13
N GLY A 33 -5.74 -10.46 3.72
CA GLY A 33 -6.31 -11.60 2.99
C GLY A 33 -7.54 -12.22 3.64
N ARG A 34 -7.62 -12.27 4.98
CA ARG A 34 -8.80 -12.75 5.74
C ARG A 34 -10.04 -11.87 5.53
N TRP A 35 -9.92 -10.55 5.61
CA TRP A 35 -11.03 -9.61 5.42
C TRP A 35 -11.57 -9.66 3.98
N LEU A 36 -10.66 -9.89 3.03
CA LEU A 36 -10.95 -9.99 1.59
C LEU A 36 -11.46 -11.37 1.14
N ILE A 37 -11.60 -12.35 2.03
CA ILE A 37 -12.33 -13.60 1.72
C ILE A 37 -13.80 -13.27 1.42
N ASP A 38 -14.36 -12.27 2.12
CA ASP A 38 -15.68 -11.76 1.81
C ASP A 38 -15.69 -10.99 0.48
N ARG A 39 -16.69 -11.28 -0.35
CA ARG A 39 -16.76 -10.77 -1.72
C ARG A 39 -17.02 -9.29 -1.80
N ASP A 40 -17.87 -8.78 -0.91
CA ASP A 40 -18.24 -7.37 -0.94
C ASP A 40 -17.07 -6.53 -0.47
N ASN A 41 -16.34 -7.00 0.55
CA ASN A 41 -15.08 -6.42 0.98
C ASN A 41 -14.01 -6.45 -0.12
N ALA A 42 -13.83 -7.59 -0.79
CA ALA A 42 -12.90 -7.72 -1.92
C ALA A 42 -13.23 -6.74 -3.05
N ARG A 43 -14.51 -6.63 -3.44
CA ARG A 43 -14.96 -5.71 -4.49
C ARG A 43 -14.76 -4.26 -4.07
N TYR A 44 -15.10 -3.92 -2.83
CA TYR A 44 -14.89 -2.58 -2.29
C TYR A 44 -13.40 -2.22 -2.30
N TRP A 45 -12.54 -3.10 -1.80
CA TRP A 45 -11.08 -2.92 -1.79
C TRP A 45 -10.53 -2.66 -3.19
N VAL A 46 -10.79 -3.56 -4.14
CA VAL A 46 -10.27 -3.44 -5.51
C VAL A 46 -10.74 -2.13 -6.13
N ARG A 47 -12.03 -1.78 -6.00
CA ARG A 47 -12.57 -0.54 -6.56
C ARG A 47 -11.93 0.70 -5.93
N ALA A 48 -11.85 0.72 -4.60
CA ALA A 48 -11.34 1.86 -3.88
C ALA A 48 -9.84 2.08 -4.16
N VAL A 49 -9.03 1.02 -4.08
CA VAL A 49 -7.59 1.11 -4.37
C VAL A 49 -7.33 1.46 -5.83
N THR A 50 -8.07 0.89 -6.77
CA THR A 50 -7.97 1.26 -8.19
C THR A 50 -8.29 2.74 -8.38
N ALA A 51 -9.39 3.22 -7.80
CA ALA A 51 -9.83 4.60 -7.94
C ALA A 51 -8.82 5.58 -7.33
N THR A 52 -8.31 5.30 -6.14
CA THR A 52 -7.32 6.16 -5.48
C THR A 52 -5.99 6.16 -6.21
N HIS A 53 -5.56 5.04 -6.83
CA HIS A 53 -4.34 4.99 -7.64
C HIS A 53 -4.48 5.59 -9.03
N ILE A 54 -5.67 6.08 -9.40
CA ILE A 54 -5.91 6.97 -10.53
C ILE A 54 -5.97 8.41 -10.03
N VAL A 55 -6.89 8.68 -9.09
CA VAL A 55 -7.28 10.02 -8.67
C VAL A 55 -6.20 10.70 -7.83
N PHE A 56 -5.55 9.99 -6.91
CA PHE A 56 -4.56 10.61 -6.03
C PHE A 56 -3.30 11.03 -6.80
N PRO A 57 -2.70 10.21 -7.68
CA PRO A 57 -1.63 10.69 -8.55
C PRO A 57 -2.02 11.90 -9.40
N MET A 58 -3.26 11.95 -9.91
CA MET A 58 -3.77 13.12 -10.64
C MET A 58 -3.83 14.37 -9.75
N ILE A 59 -4.41 14.26 -8.55
CA ILE A 59 -4.45 15.35 -7.57
C ILE A 59 -3.03 15.79 -7.21
N GLY A 60 -2.13 14.84 -6.98
CA GLY A 60 -0.75 15.14 -6.62
C GLY A 60 0.02 15.81 -7.76
N TYR A 61 -0.18 15.36 -8.99
CA TYR A 61 0.41 15.98 -10.16
C TYR A 61 -0.14 17.39 -10.39
N TYR A 62 -1.45 17.57 -10.55
CA TYR A 62 -2.02 18.87 -10.90
C TYR A 62 -2.08 19.86 -9.72
N GLY A 63 -2.17 19.36 -8.49
CA GLY A 63 -2.21 20.17 -7.28
C GLY A 63 -0.81 20.44 -6.71
N PHE A 64 -0.08 19.39 -6.37
CA PHE A 64 1.20 19.55 -5.66
C PHE A 64 2.37 19.90 -6.58
N ALA A 65 2.40 19.49 -7.85
CA ALA A 65 3.51 19.90 -8.72
C ALA A 65 3.52 21.42 -8.96
N TRP A 66 2.35 22.03 -9.14
CA TRP A 66 2.22 23.49 -9.22
C TRP A 66 2.67 24.17 -7.91
N ALA A 67 2.14 23.72 -6.77
CA ALA A 67 2.50 24.26 -5.46
C ALA A 67 4.00 24.06 -5.11
N TYR A 68 4.61 22.98 -5.60
CA TYR A 68 6.01 22.65 -5.40
C TYR A 68 6.95 23.61 -6.13
N HIS A 69 6.61 23.99 -7.37
CA HIS A 69 7.45 24.86 -8.18
C HIS A 69 7.38 26.33 -7.74
N ASP A 70 6.18 26.82 -7.41
CA ASP A 70 5.97 28.25 -7.25
C ASP A 70 6.06 28.72 -5.79
N LEU A 71 5.97 27.81 -4.81
CA LEU A 71 5.90 28.17 -3.39
C LEU A 71 6.83 27.31 -2.51
N PRO A 72 8.10 27.72 -2.30
CA PRO A 72 9.08 26.98 -1.50
C PRO A 72 8.62 26.70 -0.05
N ALA A 73 7.83 27.61 0.54
CA ALA A 73 7.26 27.42 1.87
C ALA A 73 6.21 26.29 1.89
N VAL A 74 5.40 26.18 0.83
CA VAL A 74 4.39 25.10 0.71
C VAL A 74 5.09 23.76 0.57
N ARG A 75 6.17 23.68 -0.21
CA ARG A 75 6.99 22.45 -0.31
C ARG A 75 7.42 21.93 1.07
N ALA A 76 7.96 22.79 1.94
CA ALA A 76 8.40 22.40 3.27
C ALA A 76 7.22 21.95 4.16
N VAL A 77 6.11 22.69 4.14
CA VAL A 77 4.89 22.33 4.88
C VAL A 77 4.37 20.96 4.45
N LEU A 78 4.28 20.70 3.14
CA LEU A 78 3.81 19.43 2.63
C LEU A 78 4.76 18.28 3.00
N GLY A 79 6.08 18.50 2.99
CA GLY A 79 7.05 17.51 3.44
C GLY A 79 6.90 17.13 4.93
N VAL A 80 6.67 18.11 5.80
CA VAL A 80 6.39 17.86 7.23
C VAL A 80 5.05 17.15 7.42
N LEU A 81 3.99 17.60 6.74
CA LEU A 81 2.68 16.97 6.83
C LEU A 81 2.71 15.52 6.36
N ALA A 82 3.39 15.23 5.24
CA ALA A 82 3.56 13.87 4.75
C ALA A 82 4.25 12.98 5.79
N LEU A 83 5.36 13.44 6.40
CA LEU A 83 6.05 12.71 7.45
C LEU A 83 5.13 12.43 8.65
N LEU A 84 4.40 13.45 9.14
CA LEU A 84 3.52 13.30 10.30
C LEU A 84 2.36 12.35 10.04
N LEU A 85 1.73 12.43 8.86
CA LEU A 85 0.62 11.55 8.49
C LEU A 85 1.09 10.10 8.31
N VAL A 86 2.23 9.88 7.67
CA VAL A 86 2.86 8.55 7.56
C VAL A 86 3.21 8.01 8.95
N ALA A 87 3.83 8.82 9.81
CA ALA A 87 4.18 8.41 11.16
C ALA A 87 2.94 8.05 12.00
N TRP A 88 1.87 8.86 11.92
CA TRP A 88 0.61 8.59 12.59
C TRP A 88 -0.04 7.29 12.11
N PHE A 89 -0.09 7.07 10.80
CA PHE A 89 -0.57 5.82 10.20
C PHE A 89 0.23 4.61 10.68
N LEU A 90 1.56 4.67 10.56
CA LEU A 90 2.45 3.58 10.94
C LEU A 90 2.38 3.26 12.44
N PHE A 91 2.21 4.28 13.28
CA PHE A 91 1.98 4.08 14.71
C PHE A 91 0.68 3.32 14.98
N GLY A 92 -0.41 3.69 14.30
CA GLY A 92 -1.69 2.97 14.38
C GLY A 92 -1.57 1.51 13.94
N GLN A 93 -0.92 1.27 12.78
CA GLN A 93 -0.68 -0.08 12.28
C GLN A 93 0.18 -0.91 13.24
N PHE A 94 1.30 -0.34 13.71
CA PHE A 94 2.20 -1.03 14.63
C PHE A 94 1.50 -1.44 15.92
N ARG A 95 0.69 -0.54 16.49
CA ARG A 95 -0.14 -0.83 17.67
C ARG A 95 -1.10 -1.99 17.41
N SER A 96 -1.76 -2.02 16.25
CA SER A 96 -2.66 -3.13 15.88
C SER A 96 -1.93 -4.48 15.76
N TRP A 97 -0.63 -4.48 15.43
CA TRP A 97 0.13 -5.72 15.28
C TRP A 97 0.61 -6.32 16.60
N ILE A 98 0.72 -5.51 17.66
CA ILE A 98 1.18 -5.96 18.99
C ILE A 98 0.03 -6.20 19.98
N ASN A 99 -1.17 -5.70 19.69
CA ASN A 99 -2.37 -5.81 20.53
C ASN A 99 -3.50 -6.55 19.81
N ALA A 100 -3.88 -7.72 20.31
CA ALA A 100 -4.93 -8.54 19.69
C ALA A 100 -6.34 -7.90 19.74
N ASP A 101 -6.63 -7.12 20.77
CA ASP A 101 -7.92 -6.41 20.89
C ASP A 101 -8.02 -5.26 19.88
N ASP A 102 -6.92 -4.52 19.70
CA ASP A 102 -6.82 -3.50 18.66
C ASP A 102 -6.84 -4.15 17.27
N ALA A 103 -6.26 -5.34 17.07
CA ALA A 103 -6.31 -6.06 15.79
C ALA A 103 -7.74 -6.42 15.38
N ALA A 104 -8.58 -6.83 16.34
CA ALA A 104 -9.99 -7.18 16.10
C ALA A 104 -10.86 -5.95 15.76
N ALA A 105 -10.60 -4.82 16.42
CA ALA A 105 -11.24 -3.55 16.10
C ALA A 105 -10.70 -2.94 14.78
N ALA A 106 -9.43 -3.18 14.49
CA ALA A 106 -8.77 -2.73 13.29
C ALA A 106 -9.34 -3.42 12.04
N ASP A 107 -9.76 -4.69 12.09
CA ASP A 107 -10.31 -5.43 10.92
C ASP A 107 -11.46 -4.69 10.18
N ARG A 108 -12.15 -3.73 10.83
CA ARG A 108 -13.17 -2.85 10.21
C ARG A 108 -12.65 -1.47 9.77
N THR A 109 -11.71 -0.91 10.52
CA THR A 109 -11.13 0.43 10.27
C THR A 109 -9.96 0.38 9.28
N ILE A 110 -9.36 -0.81 9.11
CA ILE A 110 -8.25 -1.13 8.23
C ILE A 110 -8.61 -0.84 6.78
N SER A 111 -9.86 -1.04 6.33
CA SER A 111 -10.18 -0.87 4.91
C SER A 111 -9.89 0.55 4.42
N PHE A 112 -10.49 1.57 5.02
CA PHE A 112 -10.26 2.96 4.61
C PHE A 112 -8.84 3.44 4.92
N VAL A 113 -8.31 3.11 6.11
CA VAL A 113 -6.99 3.60 6.54
C VAL A 113 -5.87 2.93 5.75
N ALA A 114 -5.98 1.64 5.43
CA ALA A 114 -5.05 0.95 4.54
C ALA A 114 -5.19 1.40 3.08
N ILE A 115 -6.42 1.61 2.58
CA ILE A 115 -6.61 2.24 1.25
C ILE A 115 -5.90 3.59 1.24
N LEU A 116 -6.16 4.45 2.22
CA LEU A 116 -5.57 5.79 2.28
C LEU A 116 -4.05 5.73 2.36
N ALA A 117 -3.48 4.85 3.18
CA ALA A 117 -2.04 4.76 3.37
C ALA A 117 -1.29 4.22 2.16
N VAL A 118 -1.80 3.14 1.55
CA VAL A 118 -1.20 2.58 0.32
C VAL A 118 -1.38 3.58 -0.83
N SER A 119 -2.48 4.35 -0.83
CA SER A 119 -2.72 5.37 -1.85
C SER A 119 -1.98 6.69 -1.59
N TRP A 120 -1.47 6.91 -0.37
CA TRP A 120 -0.72 8.12 -0.03
C TRP A 120 0.62 8.17 -0.77
N ASP A 121 1.26 7.01 -0.98
CA ASP A 121 2.40 6.90 -1.89
C ASP A 121 2.00 7.28 -3.33
N ALA A 122 0.83 6.86 -3.80
CA ALA A 122 0.35 7.21 -5.12
C ALA A 122 0.16 8.74 -5.30
N LEU A 123 -0.33 9.43 -4.25
CA LEU A 123 -0.46 10.89 -4.20
C LEU A 123 0.89 11.59 -4.34
N TRP A 124 1.90 11.10 -3.62
CA TRP A 124 3.20 11.75 -3.49
C TRP A 124 4.22 11.35 -4.55
N SER A 125 4.07 10.17 -5.12
CA SER A 125 4.79 9.76 -6.32
C SER A 125 4.34 10.54 -7.55
N GLY A 126 3.17 11.21 -7.54
CA GLY A 126 2.70 12.11 -8.61
C GLY A 126 3.78 13.09 -9.11
N PRO A 127 4.38 13.92 -8.24
CA PRO A 127 5.56 14.74 -8.53
C PRO A 127 6.77 14.00 -9.13
N ALA A 128 7.07 12.78 -8.68
CA ALA A 128 8.16 11.95 -9.23
C ALA A 128 7.82 11.36 -10.60
N LYS A 129 6.54 11.07 -10.87
CA LYS A 129 6.02 10.65 -12.18
C LYS A 129 6.13 11.77 -13.22
N SER A 130 5.92 13.02 -12.82
CA SER A 130 6.16 14.22 -13.66
C SER A 130 7.59 14.28 -14.20
N ALA A 131 8.58 13.89 -13.41
CA ALA A 131 10.00 13.96 -13.77
C ALA A 131 10.40 12.93 -14.84
N GLN A 132 9.62 11.86 -15.03
CA GLN A 132 9.84 10.88 -16.10
C GLN A 132 9.06 11.24 -17.38
N ALA A 133 8.01 12.05 -17.27
CA ALA A 133 7.10 12.43 -18.36
C ALA A 133 7.39 13.83 -18.93
N ILE A 134 8.63 14.34 -18.80
CA ILE A 134 9.02 15.72 -19.15
C ILE A 134 8.71 16.11 -20.61
N ALA A 135 8.44 15.14 -21.50
CA ALA A 135 8.09 15.35 -22.91
C ALA A 135 6.69 14.87 -23.32
N TRP A 136 5.83 14.44 -22.39
CA TRP A 136 4.48 13.97 -22.71
C TRP A 136 3.48 15.13 -22.73
N SER A 137 2.47 15.06 -23.60
CA SER A 137 1.36 16.02 -23.57
C SER A 137 0.56 15.88 -22.27
N THR A 138 -0.20 16.91 -21.90
CA THR A 138 -1.04 16.88 -20.71
C THR A 138 -2.05 15.74 -20.75
N GLU A 139 -2.63 15.46 -21.92
CA GLU A 139 -3.56 14.34 -22.12
C GLU A 139 -2.85 12.99 -21.94
N ALA A 140 -1.64 12.84 -22.51
CA ALA A 140 -0.86 11.62 -22.34
C ALA A 140 -0.51 11.38 -20.87
N ILE A 141 -0.19 12.43 -20.11
CA ILE A 141 0.03 12.31 -18.66
C ILE A 141 -1.27 11.88 -17.96
N LEU A 142 -2.41 12.50 -18.28
CA LEU A 142 -3.70 12.15 -17.69
C LEU A 142 -4.07 10.67 -17.94
N PHE A 143 -3.95 10.20 -19.18
CA PHE A 143 -4.24 8.82 -19.54
C PHE A 143 -3.26 7.82 -18.92
N SER A 144 -2.01 8.23 -18.66
CA SER A 144 -1.03 7.36 -18.01
C SER A 144 -1.45 6.95 -16.60
N PHE A 145 -2.14 7.82 -15.87
CA PHE A 145 -2.69 7.49 -14.55
C PHE A 145 -3.81 6.46 -14.63
N VAL A 146 -4.65 6.52 -15.66
CA VAL A 146 -5.71 5.53 -15.90
C VAL A 146 -5.10 4.16 -16.21
N ILE A 147 -4.07 4.12 -17.06
CA ILE A 147 -3.35 2.88 -17.39
C ILE A 147 -2.68 2.30 -16.14
N ALA A 148 -1.96 3.13 -15.37
CA ALA A 148 -1.31 2.70 -14.14
C ALA A 148 -2.34 2.17 -13.12
N GLY A 149 -3.46 2.86 -12.95
CA GLY A 149 -4.56 2.41 -12.09
C GLY A 149 -5.18 1.10 -12.55
N ALA A 150 -5.34 0.88 -13.86
CA ALA A 150 -5.81 -0.40 -14.39
C ALA A 150 -4.85 -1.55 -14.06
N VAL A 151 -3.53 -1.33 -14.17
CA VAL A 151 -2.50 -2.29 -13.74
C VAL A 151 -2.62 -2.59 -12.24
N VAL A 152 -2.74 -1.55 -11.41
CA VAL A 152 -2.96 -1.69 -9.97
C VAL A 152 -4.21 -2.51 -9.68
N GLY A 153 -5.32 -2.23 -10.35
CA GLY A 153 -6.57 -2.97 -10.19
C GLY A 153 -6.43 -4.45 -10.57
N ALA A 154 -5.74 -4.74 -11.68
CA ALA A 154 -5.47 -6.12 -12.09
C ALA A 154 -4.61 -6.88 -11.05
N VAL A 155 -3.57 -6.22 -10.52
CA VAL A 155 -2.73 -6.79 -9.45
C VAL A 155 -3.52 -6.98 -8.16
N ALA A 156 -4.37 -6.02 -7.77
CA ALA A 156 -5.24 -6.15 -6.60
C ALA A 156 -6.18 -7.35 -6.73
N VAL A 157 -6.78 -7.56 -7.90
CA VAL A 157 -7.62 -8.75 -8.17
C VAL A 157 -6.80 -10.03 -8.06
N ALA A 158 -5.61 -10.08 -8.67
CA ALA A 158 -4.74 -11.26 -8.62
C ALA A 158 -4.31 -11.57 -7.18
N ALA A 159 -3.87 -10.57 -6.43
CA ALA A 159 -3.47 -10.69 -5.03
C ALA A 159 -4.65 -11.12 -4.14
N THR A 160 -5.87 -10.62 -4.40
CA THR A 160 -7.07 -11.02 -3.66
C THR A 160 -7.41 -12.49 -3.90
N ARG A 161 -7.35 -12.94 -5.16
CA ARG A 161 -7.55 -14.37 -5.51
C ARG A 161 -6.50 -15.26 -4.87
N PHE A 162 -5.25 -14.81 -4.88
CA PHE A 162 -4.16 -15.54 -4.24
C PHE A 162 -4.35 -15.63 -2.73
N ALA A 163 -4.72 -14.53 -2.07
CA ALA A 163 -5.04 -14.52 -0.65
C ALA A 163 -6.20 -15.48 -0.31
N ALA A 164 -7.28 -15.46 -1.10
CA ALA A 164 -8.40 -16.36 -0.91
C ALA A 164 -8.02 -17.85 -1.04
N HIS A 165 -6.99 -18.18 -1.82
CA HIS A 165 -6.48 -19.55 -1.93
C HIS A 165 -5.54 -19.93 -0.78
N LEU A 166 -4.75 -18.98 -0.27
CA LEU A 166 -3.75 -19.22 0.77
C LEU A 166 -4.38 -19.47 2.16
N TYR A 167 -5.35 -18.66 2.56
CA TYR A 167 -5.85 -18.63 3.93
C TYR A 167 -6.65 -19.89 4.36
N PRO A 168 -7.48 -20.53 3.51
CA PRO A 168 -8.17 -21.77 3.87
C PRO A 168 -7.24 -22.96 4.19
N SER A 169 -5.97 -22.90 3.77
CA SER A 169 -4.98 -23.97 3.99
C SER A 169 -4.30 -23.94 5.36
N LEU A 170 -4.59 -22.95 6.21
CA LEU A 170 -3.97 -22.75 7.53
C LEU A 170 -4.66 -23.57 8.64
N VAL A 171 -4.88 -24.86 8.39
CA VAL A 171 -5.72 -25.74 9.22
C VAL A 171 -5.02 -26.14 10.53
N ASP A 172 -3.70 -26.36 10.51
CA ASP A 172 -2.92 -26.76 11.69
C ASP A 172 -2.11 -25.60 12.32
N GLU A 173 -1.78 -25.73 13.61
CA GLU A 173 -1.06 -24.72 14.40
C GLU A 173 0.33 -24.43 13.82
N ALA A 174 1.02 -25.44 13.30
CA ALA A 174 2.36 -25.28 12.74
C ALA A 174 2.33 -24.46 11.44
N ALA A 175 1.31 -24.65 10.60
CA ALA A 175 1.06 -23.87 9.40
C ALA A 175 0.73 -22.41 9.75
N ARG A 176 -0.16 -22.17 10.73
CA ARG A 176 -0.48 -20.82 11.23
C ARG A 176 0.75 -20.08 11.74
N LYS A 177 1.58 -20.74 12.57
CA LYS A 177 2.81 -20.16 13.11
C LYS A 177 3.85 -19.86 12.02
N ARG A 178 3.93 -20.72 11.01
CA ARG A 178 4.83 -20.53 9.86
C ARG A 178 4.37 -19.35 9.00
N GLN A 179 3.06 -19.20 8.79
CA GLN A 179 2.49 -18.04 8.10
C GLN A 179 2.71 -16.76 8.90
N ALA A 180 2.42 -16.75 10.21
CA ALA A 180 2.65 -15.60 11.08
C ALA A 180 4.11 -15.11 11.05
N ARG A 181 5.09 -16.02 10.91
CA ARG A 181 6.50 -15.66 10.71
C ARG A 181 6.77 -15.00 9.36
N ARG A 182 6.11 -15.46 8.30
CA ARG A 182 6.20 -14.85 6.96
C ARG A 182 5.56 -13.46 6.98
N ASP A 183 4.41 -13.33 7.65
CA ASP A 183 3.74 -12.04 7.79
C ASP A 183 4.60 -11.07 8.60
N PHE A 184 5.29 -11.52 9.64
CA PHE A 184 6.22 -10.64 10.37
C PHE A 184 7.25 -9.99 9.43
N VAL A 185 7.83 -10.77 8.51
CA VAL A 185 8.77 -10.23 7.51
C VAL A 185 8.05 -9.32 6.52
N ALA A 186 6.86 -9.69 6.04
CA ALA A 186 6.08 -8.88 5.12
C ALA A 186 5.68 -7.52 5.73
N LEU A 187 5.21 -7.51 7.00
CA LEU A 187 4.83 -6.31 7.73
C LEU A 187 6.04 -5.41 8.00
N TRP A 188 7.22 -5.99 8.27
CA TRP A 188 8.45 -5.21 8.40
C TRP A 188 8.84 -4.55 7.07
N ILE A 189 8.78 -5.29 5.96
CA ILE A 189 9.05 -4.74 4.62
C ILE A 189 8.06 -3.62 4.30
N GLU A 190 6.75 -3.86 4.49
CA GLU A 190 5.69 -2.88 4.27
C GLU A 190 5.93 -1.62 5.11
N PHE A 191 6.16 -1.77 6.42
CA PHE A 191 6.47 -0.66 7.31
C PHE A 191 7.70 0.12 6.84
N SER A 192 8.76 -0.58 6.41
CA SER A 192 10.00 0.04 5.93
C SER A 192 9.76 0.89 4.69
N VAL A 193 9.01 0.37 3.71
CA VAL A 193 8.71 1.06 2.45
C VAL A 193 7.83 2.28 2.70
N ILE A 194 6.77 2.14 3.50
CA ILE A 194 5.88 3.26 3.83
C ILE A 194 6.63 4.33 4.64
N ALA A 195 7.41 3.93 5.65
CA ALA A 195 8.24 4.85 6.43
C ALA A 195 9.23 5.59 5.54
N TYR A 196 9.81 4.89 4.55
CA TYR A 196 10.75 5.46 3.61
C TYR A 196 10.14 6.63 2.86
N PHE A 197 8.90 6.54 2.39
CA PHE A 197 8.24 7.65 1.70
C PHE A 197 8.03 8.88 2.61
N GLY A 198 7.63 8.67 3.86
CA GLY A 198 7.51 9.76 4.84
C GLY A 198 8.85 10.46 5.10
N VAL A 199 9.91 9.67 5.32
CA VAL A 199 11.26 10.22 5.56
C VAL A 199 11.84 10.85 4.29
N LEU A 200 11.59 10.27 3.11
CA LEU A 200 12.00 10.82 1.82
C LEU A 200 11.36 12.17 1.56
N ALA A 201 10.05 12.31 1.83
CA ALA A 201 9.34 13.58 1.71
C ALA A 201 10.03 14.66 2.55
N PHE A 202 10.31 14.37 3.83
CA PHE A 202 11.03 15.30 4.70
C PHE A 202 12.45 15.60 4.20
N ALA A 203 13.23 14.56 3.89
CA ALA A 203 14.61 14.68 3.44
C ALA A 203 14.73 15.52 2.16
N ARG A 204 13.80 15.37 1.22
CA ARG A 204 13.80 16.08 -0.06
C ARG A 204 13.23 17.49 0.04
N TYR A 205 12.15 17.67 0.80
CA TYR A 205 11.35 18.90 0.69
C TYR A 205 11.61 19.87 1.85
N VAL A 206 12.12 19.38 2.97
CA VAL A 206 12.42 20.17 4.16
C VAL A 206 13.93 20.25 4.37
N ALA A 207 14.59 19.10 4.52
CA ALA A 207 16.00 19.06 4.91
C ALA A 207 16.97 19.27 3.75
N LEU A 208 16.48 19.16 2.51
CA LEU A 208 17.27 19.27 1.26
C LEU A 208 18.50 18.37 1.25
N TRP A 209 18.40 17.19 1.86
CA TRP A 209 19.51 16.26 1.98
C TRP A 209 19.87 15.65 0.62
N PRO A 210 21.14 15.69 0.20
CA PRO A 210 21.61 15.07 -1.05
C PRO A 210 21.82 13.56 -0.89
N ILE A 211 21.01 12.88 -0.07
CA ILE A 211 21.10 11.43 0.11
C ILE A 211 20.48 10.73 -1.10
N THR A 212 21.06 9.62 -1.56
CA THR A 212 20.46 8.84 -2.66
C THR A 212 19.33 7.97 -2.12
N TRP A 213 18.36 7.63 -2.99
CA TRP A 213 17.20 6.84 -2.57
C TRP A 213 17.55 5.45 -2.00
N PRO A 214 18.56 4.69 -2.49
CA PRO A 214 18.87 3.38 -1.93
C PRO A 214 19.45 3.46 -0.53
N ILE A 215 20.31 4.48 -0.28
CA ILE A 215 20.92 4.69 1.03
C ILE A 215 19.83 5.06 2.05
N LEU A 216 18.91 5.95 1.69
CA LEU A 216 17.82 6.33 2.58
C LEU A 216 16.91 5.14 2.90
N LEU A 217 16.55 4.33 1.89
CA LEU A 217 15.76 3.12 2.09
C LEU A 217 16.47 2.13 3.03
N ALA A 218 17.79 1.92 2.85
CA ALA A 218 18.56 1.04 3.72
C ALA A 218 18.59 1.53 5.18
N ILE A 219 18.73 2.84 5.40
CA ILE A 219 18.68 3.44 6.75
C ILE A 219 17.32 3.21 7.39
N VAL A 220 16.22 3.46 6.67
CA VAL A 220 14.87 3.30 7.18
C VAL A 220 14.54 1.82 7.44
N ALA A 221 14.95 0.92 6.55
CA ALA A 221 14.78 -0.52 6.73
C ALA A 221 15.55 -1.04 7.95
N ALA A 222 16.79 -0.55 8.17
CA ALA A 222 17.57 -0.91 9.35
C ALA A 222 16.95 -0.36 10.64
N ALA A 223 16.53 0.91 10.65
CA ALA A 223 15.91 1.54 11.82
C ALA A 223 14.58 0.86 12.20
N SER A 224 13.73 0.55 11.22
CA SER A 224 12.48 -0.18 11.44
C SER A 224 12.72 -1.62 11.87
N LEU A 225 13.77 -2.29 11.38
CA LEU A 225 14.11 -3.64 11.86
C LEU A 225 14.46 -3.61 13.34
N LEU A 226 15.28 -2.64 13.77
CA LEU A 226 15.62 -2.44 15.18
C LEU A 226 14.39 -2.16 16.04
N LEU A 227 13.40 -1.43 15.50
CA LEU A 227 12.11 -1.22 16.16
C LEU A 227 11.28 -2.50 16.27
N PHE A 228 11.29 -3.36 15.25
CA PHE A 228 10.47 -4.57 15.19
C PHE A 228 11.01 -5.73 16.03
N LEU A 229 12.34 -5.87 16.12
CA LEU A 229 12.99 -7.01 16.77
C LEU A 229 12.51 -7.27 18.21
N PRO A 230 12.36 -6.25 19.09
CA PRO A 230 11.84 -6.45 20.45
C PRO A 230 10.41 -6.99 20.50
N PHE A 231 9.62 -6.78 19.45
CA PHE A 231 8.20 -7.15 19.41
C PHE A 231 7.92 -8.38 18.54
N ARG A 232 8.97 -9.03 18.00
CA ARG A 232 8.86 -10.15 17.08
C ARG A 232 7.91 -11.25 17.58
N ASP A 233 8.16 -11.77 18.78
CA ASP A 233 7.37 -12.89 19.31
C ASP A 233 5.93 -12.46 19.61
N ARG A 234 5.74 -11.20 20.03
CA ARG A 234 4.42 -10.63 20.26
C ARG A 234 3.61 -10.52 18.96
N ILE A 235 4.21 -9.97 17.90
CA ILE A 235 3.57 -9.84 16.59
C ILE A 235 3.22 -11.23 16.02
N ILE A 236 4.15 -12.19 16.10
CA ILE A 236 3.89 -13.57 15.65
C ILE A 236 2.74 -14.20 16.44
N SER A 237 2.70 -14.01 17.76
CA SER A 237 1.64 -14.53 18.62
C SER A 237 0.28 -13.90 18.31
N VAL A 238 0.21 -12.58 18.13
CA VAL A 238 -1.03 -11.89 17.74
C VAL A 238 -1.51 -12.39 16.38
N ARG A 239 -0.60 -12.53 15.41
CA ARG A 239 -0.93 -13.05 14.07
C ARG A 239 -1.41 -14.50 14.10
N SER A 240 -0.80 -15.37 14.90
CA SER A 240 -1.29 -16.75 15.04
C SER A 240 -2.68 -16.82 15.66
N LEU A 241 -2.97 -15.97 16.67
CA LEU A 241 -4.30 -15.86 17.26
C LEU A 241 -5.34 -15.36 16.26
N ILE A 242 -4.98 -14.42 15.39
CA ILE A 242 -5.85 -13.97 14.29
C ILE A 242 -6.16 -15.14 13.35
N TYR A 243 -5.23 -16.08 13.12
CA TYR A 243 -5.50 -17.26 12.30
C TYR A 243 -6.38 -18.31 12.99
N GLU A 244 -6.49 -18.28 14.31
CA GLU A 244 -7.28 -19.26 15.10
C GLU A 244 -8.75 -18.91 15.23
N ARG A 245 -9.11 -17.62 15.19
CA ARG A 245 -10.52 -17.21 15.36
C ARG A 245 -11.37 -17.75 14.21
N PRO A 246 -12.44 -18.54 14.48
CA PRO A 246 -13.36 -19.02 13.44
C PRO A 246 -13.88 -17.86 12.58
N PHE A 247 -14.14 -18.14 11.30
CA PHE A 247 -14.61 -17.12 10.35
C PHE A 247 -16.00 -16.55 10.72
N ASP A 248 -16.79 -17.32 11.46
CA ASP A 248 -18.17 -17.02 11.85
C ASP A 248 -18.32 -16.32 13.21
N GLU A 249 -17.26 -16.23 14.02
CA GLU A 249 -17.30 -15.63 15.35
C GLU A 249 -16.92 -14.13 15.37
N ASP A 250 -16.85 -13.47 14.21
CA ASP A 250 -16.65 -12.02 14.16
C ASP A 250 -17.98 -11.29 14.49
N PRO A 251 -18.12 -10.65 15.66
CA PRO A 251 -19.38 -10.13 16.20
C PRO A 251 -19.98 -8.94 15.42
N GLY A 252 -19.45 -8.63 14.22
CA GLY A 252 -19.98 -7.60 13.34
C GLY A 252 -20.41 -8.06 11.96
N ARG A 253 -20.31 -9.36 11.64
CA ARG A 253 -20.81 -9.85 10.36
C ARG A 253 -22.29 -10.19 10.44
N ARG A 254 -23.04 -9.70 9.45
CA ARG A 254 -24.32 -10.29 9.10
C ARG A 254 -24.05 -11.72 8.63
N PRO A 255 -24.88 -12.71 9.00
CA PRO A 255 -24.70 -14.08 8.54
C PRO A 255 -24.81 -14.09 7.01
N VAL A 256 -23.71 -14.42 6.33
CA VAL A 256 -23.69 -14.52 4.86
C VAL A 256 -24.08 -15.94 4.49
N GLY A 257 -25.15 -16.05 3.69
CA GLY A 257 -25.61 -17.30 3.11
C GLY A 257 -24.49 -18.03 2.35
N GLN A 258 -24.59 -19.36 2.42
CA GLN A 258 -23.69 -20.39 1.91
C GLN A 258 -23.22 -20.25 0.43
N PRO A 259 -22.17 -21.01 0.04
CA PRO A 259 -21.20 -20.62 -0.98
C PRO A 259 -21.68 -20.90 -2.41
N GLY A 260 -21.34 -19.97 -3.31
CA GLY A 260 -21.40 -20.21 -4.75
C GLY A 260 -20.30 -19.43 -5.45
N ILE A 261 -19.13 -20.05 -5.67
CA ILE A 261 -18.17 -19.61 -6.71
C ILE A 261 -18.86 -19.85 -8.05
N PRO A 262 -19.12 -18.78 -8.82
CA PRO A 262 -18.15 -18.36 -9.84
C PRO A 262 -17.92 -16.85 -9.91
N LEU A 263 -16.72 -16.51 -10.40
CA LEU A 263 -16.39 -15.20 -10.99
C LEU A 263 -16.73 -15.23 -12.47
#